data_AF-A0A2H0YMI4-F1
#
_entry.id   AF-A0A2H0YMI4-F1
#
_cell.length_a   1.000
_cell.length_b   1.000
_cell.length_c   1.000
_cell.angle_alpha   90.00
_cell.angle_beta   90.00
_cell.angle_gamma   90.00
#
_symmetry.space_group_name_H-M   'P 1'
#
loop_
_entity.id
_entity.type
_entity.pdbx_description
1 polymer ?
#
loop_
_entity_poly.entity_id
_entity_poly.type
_entity_poly.pdbx_seq_one_letter_code
_entity_poly.pdbx_strand_id
1 'polypeptide(L)'
;MKNNKEKFKIFYFLVIVFSFSFFIFNFLFAQEPGEAEVCATRQECEQLKNILEEKIAEYEKEISAAKGKSKTLNNQIAVLKKEVEKLNLQIRQSNVVIKDLGIKVSDTEKSVNKTVLEIENSKKNLANILRAIYKEDQRSEIEILFSGTQLSDFFSYLSSLGALNSKNQKILEKIETSKLFLENQKQSLEEDKADLENVVKIQTIQKGESEETKKEKDSLLNLTNKEYQKLLKQKEGTAKTVAKIKARIFELIGVSERVTFGEALEITKAVTSVVDIRPAFLLAIISRESAIGRNVGQCVLVDSTTGSGKRISNGLSVARLMKPTRDVQPFLKITAALGKDPYNTPVSCPLSVGWGGAMGPAQFIPSTWNLYVDKLKSVLGKAGDPWGIKDSFTASALYLSDLGASAKTSQSEASAANKYSGGYSLYAGQVMERAACIQDFIDTSSMSSRCQKRIGLE
;
A
#
# COMPACT_ATOMS: atom_id res chain seq x y z
N MET A 1 43.40 63.75 -5.06
CA MET A 1 43.36 62.31 -5.41
C MET A 1 43.46 61.32 -4.23
N LYS A 2 43.73 61.75 -2.98
CA LYS A 2 43.78 60.83 -1.81
C LYS A 2 42.40 60.38 -1.28
N ASN A 3 41.39 61.26 -1.27
CA ASN A 3 40.07 60.94 -0.70
C ASN A 3 39.23 59.91 -1.48
N ASN A 4 39.45 59.74 -2.79
CA ASN A 4 38.71 58.73 -3.56
C ASN A 4 39.29 57.32 -3.39
N LYS A 5 40.58 57.17 -3.06
CA LYS A 5 41.18 55.85 -2.83
C LYS A 5 40.74 55.24 -1.49
N GLU A 6 40.58 56.06 -0.46
CA GLU A 6 40.05 55.63 0.85
C GLU A 6 38.58 55.21 0.74
N LYS A 7 37.76 56.01 0.05
CA LYS A 7 36.33 55.66 -0.20
C LYS A 7 36.18 54.39 -1.03
N PHE A 8 37.06 54.16 -2.01
CA PHE A 8 37.03 52.95 -2.83
C PHE A 8 37.46 51.70 -2.05
N LYS A 9 38.42 51.83 -1.11
CA LYS A 9 38.82 50.73 -0.20
C LYS A 9 37.72 50.38 0.80
N ILE A 10 37.04 51.38 1.35
CA ILE A 10 35.90 51.16 2.27
C ILE A 10 34.73 50.51 1.54
N PHE A 11 34.47 50.91 0.29
CA PHE A 11 33.44 50.28 -0.54
C PHE A 11 33.78 48.83 -0.89
N TYR A 12 35.03 48.53 -1.26
CA TYR A 12 35.47 47.15 -1.54
C TYR A 12 35.44 46.27 -0.29
N PHE A 13 35.79 46.81 0.87
CA PHE A 13 35.71 46.11 2.16
C PHE A 13 34.26 45.81 2.55
N LEU A 14 33.33 46.77 2.37
CA LEU A 14 31.90 46.55 2.60
C LEU A 14 31.31 45.51 1.63
N VAL A 15 31.71 45.51 0.36
CA VAL A 15 31.27 44.52 -0.63
C VAL A 15 31.82 43.12 -0.31
N ILE A 16 33.07 43.01 0.16
CA ILE A 16 33.64 41.73 0.60
C ILE A 16 32.96 41.22 1.87
N VAL A 17 32.67 42.08 2.85
CA VAL A 17 31.94 41.68 4.08
C VAL A 17 30.50 41.28 3.76
N PHE A 18 29.83 41.96 2.81
CA PHE A 18 28.48 41.60 2.38
C PHE A 18 28.46 40.29 1.57
N SER A 19 29.49 40.05 0.74
CA SER A 19 29.70 38.78 0.02
C SER A 19 30.01 37.61 0.96
N PHE A 20 30.79 37.85 2.03
CA PHE A 20 31.11 36.86 3.05
C PHE A 20 29.90 36.54 3.96
N SER A 21 29.07 37.55 4.27
CA SER A 21 27.80 37.35 4.99
C SER A 21 26.80 36.53 4.17
N PHE A 22 26.76 36.74 2.85
CA PHE A 22 25.91 35.95 1.95
C PHE A 22 26.40 34.51 1.77
N PHE A 23 27.72 34.27 1.88
CA PHE A 23 28.30 32.92 1.83
C PHE A 23 28.10 32.13 3.13
N ILE A 24 28.10 32.79 4.29
CA ILE A 24 27.82 32.13 5.59
C ILE A 24 26.32 31.81 5.72
N PHE A 25 25.42 32.63 5.15
CA PHE A 25 23.97 32.38 5.21
C PHE A 25 23.51 31.20 4.33
N ASN A 26 24.31 30.80 3.33
CA ASN A 26 24.00 29.64 2.46
C ASN A 26 24.66 28.33 2.91
N PHE A 27 25.49 28.33 3.96
CA PHE A 27 26.10 27.12 4.52
C PHE A 27 25.42 26.62 5.81
N LEU A 28 24.33 27.26 6.24
CA LEU A 28 23.58 26.90 7.45
C LEU A 28 22.36 25.98 7.21
N PHE A 29 22.25 25.38 6.03
CA PHE A 29 21.25 24.34 5.75
C PHE A 29 21.87 23.12 5.08
N ALA A 30 22.61 22.33 5.85
CA ALA A 30 22.84 20.91 5.56
C ALA A 30 23.36 20.19 6.81
N GLN A 31 22.59 20.24 7.89
CA GLN A 31 22.69 19.21 8.92
C GLN A 31 21.53 18.24 8.63
N GLU A 32 21.85 17.07 8.07
CA GLU A 32 20.94 15.93 8.17
C GLU A 32 20.69 15.69 9.67
N PRO A 33 19.44 15.73 10.16
CA PRO A 33 19.14 15.21 11.47
C PRO A 33 19.10 13.68 11.36
N GLY A 34 20.29 13.09 11.37
CA GLY A 34 20.48 11.72 11.82
C GLY A 34 20.40 11.70 13.33
N GLU A 35 19.17 11.70 13.86
CA GLU A 35 18.74 11.12 15.14
C GLU A 35 17.28 11.55 15.36
N ALA A 36 16.40 10.58 15.65
CA ALA A 36 15.00 10.85 15.90
C ALA A 36 14.86 11.84 17.06
N GLU A 37 14.19 12.97 16.86
CA GLU A 37 13.72 13.82 17.95
C GLU A 37 12.65 13.02 18.71
N VAL A 38 13.05 12.47 19.85
CA VAL A 38 12.27 11.49 20.63
C VAL A 38 11.59 12.24 21.78
N CYS A 39 10.27 12.38 21.76
CA CYS A 39 9.49 12.91 22.89
C CYS A 39 9.58 11.97 24.10
N ALA A 40 9.70 12.47 25.33
CA ALA A 40 9.85 11.63 26.53
C ALA A 40 8.58 11.63 27.40
N THR A 41 7.81 12.72 27.40
CA THR A 41 6.56 12.84 28.15
C THR A 41 5.35 13.01 27.21
N ARG A 42 4.14 12.73 27.72
CA ARG A 42 2.89 12.86 26.96
C ARG A 42 2.68 14.28 26.41
N GLN A 43 2.98 15.29 27.23
CA GLN A 43 2.84 16.70 26.85
C GLN A 43 3.82 17.08 25.73
N GLU A 44 5.05 16.56 25.76
CA GLU A 44 6.03 16.73 24.68
C GLU A 44 5.60 16.01 23.39
N CYS A 45 5.05 14.79 23.49
CA CYS A 45 4.58 14.06 22.31
C CYS A 45 3.38 14.77 21.64
N GLU A 46 2.49 15.39 22.43
CA GLU A 46 1.36 16.16 21.92
C GLU A 46 1.81 17.47 21.23
N GLN A 47 2.76 18.19 21.82
CA GLN A 47 3.36 19.38 21.19
C GLN A 47 4.08 19.02 19.87
N LEU A 48 4.86 17.94 19.87
CA LEU A 48 5.59 17.48 18.70
C LEU A 48 4.64 17.01 17.59
N LYS A 49 3.53 16.36 17.94
CA LYS A 49 2.48 15.96 16.99
C LYS A 49 1.90 17.19 16.28
N ASN A 50 1.54 18.23 17.00
CA ASN A 50 0.96 19.45 16.41
C ASN A 50 1.94 20.14 15.45
N ILE A 51 3.22 20.22 15.81
CA ILE A 51 4.27 20.78 14.95
C ILE A 51 4.42 19.95 13.66
N LEU A 52 4.34 18.62 13.74
CA LEU A 52 4.42 17.74 12.57
C LEU A 52 3.18 17.86 11.69
N GLU A 53 1.98 18.00 12.27
CA GLU A 53 0.73 18.23 11.52
C GLU A 53 0.77 19.51 10.70
N GLU A 54 1.25 20.62 11.29
CA GLU A 54 1.40 21.88 10.58
C GLU A 54 2.39 21.76 9.41
N LYS A 55 3.53 21.09 9.62
CA LYS A 55 4.53 20.84 8.56
C LYS A 55 3.98 19.94 7.44
N ILE A 56 3.22 18.91 7.79
CA ILE A 56 2.58 18.03 6.78
C ILE A 56 1.58 18.83 5.94
N ALA A 57 0.77 19.69 6.56
CA ALA A 57 -0.20 20.53 5.86
C ALA A 57 0.48 21.56 4.93
N GLU A 58 1.64 22.09 5.32
CA GLU A 58 2.46 22.95 4.47
C GLU A 58 2.98 22.20 3.23
N TYR A 59 3.57 21.01 3.44
CA TYR A 59 4.04 20.16 2.34
C TYR A 59 2.90 19.74 1.40
N GLU A 60 1.69 19.49 1.92
CA GLU A 60 0.51 19.19 1.09
C GLU A 60 0.14 20.35 0.16
N LYS A 61 0.16 21.59 0.66
CA LYS A 61 -0.08 22.78 -0.15
C LYS A 61 1.00 22.95 -1.22
N GLU A 62 2.26 22.75 -0.85
CA GLU A 62 3.37 22.85 -1.80
C GLU A 62 3.35 21.78 -2.89
N ILE A 63 2.99 20.55 -2.55
CA ILE A 63 2.86 19.43 -3.50
C ILE A 63 1.70 19.72 -4.45
N SER A 64 0.55 20.20 -3.94
CA SER A 64 -0.61 20.57 -4.77
C SER A 64 -0.26 21.67 -5.77
N ALA A 65 0.44 22.72 -5.33
CA ALA A 65 0.90 23.80 -6.20
C ALA A 65 1.94 23.34 -7.25
N ALA A 66 2.80 22.38 -6.88
CA ALA A 66 3.82 21.82 -7.78
C ALA A 66 3.22 20.86 -8.82
N LYS A 67 2.17 20.11 -8.47
CA LYS A 67 1.46 19.18 -9.37
C LYS A 67 0.86 19.89 -10.59
N GLY A 68 0.33 21.11 -10.42
CA GLY A 68 -0.20 21.92 -11.52
C GLY A 68 0.83 22.38 -12.57
N LYS A 69 2.13 22.29 -12.26
CA LYS A 69 3.25 22.74 -13.13
C LYS A 69 4.11 21.58 -13.66
N SER A 70 3.75 20.32 -13.37
CA SER A 70 4.61 19.15 -13.58
C SER A 70 4.47 18.55 -14.99
N LYS A 71 5.20 19.10 -15.98
CA LYS A 71 5.30 18.50 -17.33
C LYS A 71 6.69 17.96 -17.66
N THR A 72 7.71 18.29 -16.87
CA THR A 72 9.11 17.90 -17.12
C THR A 72 9.59 16.86 -16.10
N LEU A 73 10.56 16.04 -16.49
CA LEU A 73 11.17 15.03 -15.62
C LEU A 73 11.75 15.66 -14.33
N ASN A 74 12.35 16.85 -14.42
CA ASN A 74 12.83 17.62 -13.27
C ASN A 74 11.70 18.01 -12.29
N ASN A 75 10.55 18.45 -12.82
CA ASN A 75 9.42 18.81 -11.97
C ASN A 75 8.79 17.57 -11.32
N GLN A 76 8.80 16.42 -12.00
CA GLN A 76 8.37 15.15 -11.42
C GLN A 76 9.30 14.65 -10.31
N ILE A 77 10.63 14.81 -10.47
CA ILE A 77 11.61 14.50 -9.42
C ILE A 77 11.42 15.44 -8.22
N ALA A 78 11.16 16.72 -8.46
CA ALA A 78 10.90 17.68 -7.39
C ALA A 78 9.61 17.35 -6.61
N VAL A 79 8.54 16.93 -7.30
CA VAL A 79 7.30 16.47 -6.65
C VAL A 79 7.55 15.20 -5.84
N LEU A 80 8.23 14.19 -6.42
CA LEU A 80 8.59 12.95 -5.71
C LEU A 80 9.46 13.22 -4.48
N LYS A 81 10.40 14.17 -4.56
CA LYS A 81 11.21 14.58 -3.41
C LYS A 81 10.31 15.12 -2.29
N LYS A 82 9.37 16.00 -2.60
CA LYS A 82 8.42 16.55 -1.61
C LYS A 82 7.48 15.48 -1.04
N GLU A 83 7.08 14.51 -1.85
CA GLU A 83 6.25 13.38 -1.40
C GLU A 83 7.03 12.45 -0.46
N VAL A 84 8.31 12.18 -0.74
CA VAL A 84 9.21 11.44 0.19
C VAL A 84 9.38 12.19 1.51
N GLU A 85 9.58 13.51 1.48
CA GLU A 85 9.66 14.33 2.71
C GLU A 85 8.35 14.33 3.49
N LYS A 86 7.20 14.38 2.81
CA LYS A 86 5.88 14.24 3.45
C LYS A 86 5.74 12.88 4.12
N LEU A 87 6.09 11.79 3.43
CA LEU A 87 6.06 10.43 4.00
C LEU A 87 6.99 10.31 5.21
N ASN A 88 8.18 10.92 5.18
CA ASN A 88 9.07 11.00 6.34
C ASN A 88 8.39 11.66 7.55
N LEU A 89 7.70 12.78 7.33
CA LEU A 89 6.99 13.50 8.40
C LEU A 89 5.81 12.67 8.94
N GLN A 90 5.07 11.96 8.09
CA GLN A 90 3.95 11.09 8.50
C GLN A 90 4.43 9.87 9.29
N ILE A 91 5.53 9.24 8.86
CA ILE A 91 6.17 8.15 9.61
C ILE A 91 6.63 8.66 10.99
N ARG A 92 7.23 9.85 11.02
CA ARG A 92 7.68 10.47 12.26
C ARG A 92 6.52 10.78 13.21
N GLN A 93 5.43 11.34 12.69
CA GLN A 93 4.21 11.61 13.46
C GLN A 93 3.63 10.32 14.04
N SER A 94 3.55 9.27 13.23
CA SER A 94 3.04 7.96 13.66
C SER A 94 3.92 7.34 14.76
N ASN A 95 5.25 7.44 14.64
CA ASN A 95 6.18 6.98 15.68
C ASN A 95 6.04 7.76 17.00
N VAL A 96 5.73 9.06 16.96
CA VAL A 96 5.43 9.86 18.16
C VAL A 96 4.16 9.38 18.84
N VAL A 97 3.12 9.06 18.08
CA VAL A 97 1.86 8.53 18.62
C VAL A 97 2.04 7.11 19.17
N ILE A 98 2.81 6.24 18.50
CA ILE A 98 3.18 4.90 19.02
C ILE A 98 3.88 5.04 20.37
N LYS A 99 4.76 6.03 20.52
CA LYS A 99 5.46 6.29 21.79
C LYS A 99 4.50 6.77 22.89
N ASP A 100 3.60 7.71 22.58
CA ASP A 100 2.56 8.15 23.51
C ASP A 100 1.65 6.98 23.97
N LEU A 101 1.23 6.12 23.04
CA LEU A 101 0.49 4.90 23.35
C LEU A 101 1.31 3.95 24.24
N GLY A 102 2.61 3.81 23.99
CA GLY A 102 3.52 3.04 24.85
C GLY A 102 3.61 3.58 26.29
N ILE A 103 3.66 4.91 26.45
CA ILE A 103 3.62 5.55 27.78
C ILE A 103 2.29 5.26 28.48
N LYS A 104 1.16 5.41 27.78
CA LYS A 104 -0.18 5.09 28.30
C LYS A 104 -0.30 3.63 28.74
N VAL A 105 0.18 2.67 27.93
CA VAL A 105 0.18 1.25 28.28
C VAL A 105 0.99 1.01 29.57
N SER A 106 2.17 1.60 29.70
CA SER A 106 3.01 1.51 30.91
C SER A 106 2.31 2.07 32.14
N ASP A 107 1.65 3.22 32.02
CA ASP A 107 0.95 3.85 33.16
C ASP A 107 -0.31 3.06 33.57
N THR A 108 -1.05 2.51 32.60
CA THR A 108 -2.16 1.60 32.85
C THR A 108 -1.67 0.31 33.52
N GLU A 109 -0.55 -0.26 33.09
CA GLU A 109 0.05 -1.44 33.70
C GLU A 109 0.48 -1.20 35.16
N LYS A 110 1.10 -0.04 35.46
CA LYS A 110 1.39 0.36 36.85
C LYS A 110 0.11 0.46 37.69
N SER A 111 -0.96 1.00 37.11
CA SER A 111 -2.26 1.11 37.77
C SER A 111 -2.86 -0.26 38.05
N VAL A 112 -2.82 -1.20 37.08
CA VAL A 112 -3.25 -2.60 37.27
C VAL A 112 -2.46 -3.26 38.40
N ASN A 113 -1.13 -3.14 38.41
CA ASN A 113 -0.27 -3.72 39.44
C ASN A 113 -0.59 -3.15 40.83
N LYS A 114 -0.82 -1.84 40.94
CA LYS A 114 -1.25 -1.21 42.19
C LYS A 114 -2.61 -1.76 42.65
N THR A 115 -3.58 -1.87 41.75
CA THR A 115 -4.91 -2.45 42.04
C THR A 115 -4.79 -3.90 42.49
N VAL A 116 -3.90 -4.71 41.90
CA VAL A 116 -3.63 -6.08 42.35
C VAL A 116 -3.10 -6.12 43.80
N LEU A 117 -2.19 -5.22 44.17
CA LEU A 117 -1.71 -5.11 45.55
C LEU A 117 -2.83 -4.70 46.52
N GLU A 118 -3.72 -3.79 46.11
CA GLU A 118 -4.89 -3.39 46.90
C GLU A 118 -5.89 -4.55 47.09
N ILE A 119 -6.09 -5.39 46.07
CA ILE A 119 -6.89 -6.63 46.17
C ILE A 119 -6.29 -7.56 47.23
N GLU A 120 -4.98 -7.82 47.18
CA GLU A 120 -4.32 -8.73 48.12
C GLU A 120 -4.37 -8.22 49.56
N ASN A 121 -4.24 -6.90 49.76
CA ASN A 121 -4.41 -6.29 51.09
C ASN A 121 -5.87 -6.40 51.57
N SER A 122 -6.84 -6.19 50.69
CA SER A 122 -8.26 -6.29 51.01
C SER A 122 -8.66 -7.72 51.39
N LYS A 123 -8.14 -8.73 50.69
CA LYS A 123 -8.30 -10.16 51.05
C LYS A 123 -7.72 -10.49 52.41
N LYS A 124 -6.51 -9.98 52.73
CA LYS A 124 -5.88 -10.16 54.06
C LYS A 124 -6.73 -9.55 55.18
N ASN A 125 -7.26 -8.34 54.96
CA ASN A 125 -8.13 -7.67 55.92
C ASN A 125 -9.44 -8.45 56.12
N LEU A 126 -10.06 -8.94 55.05
CA LEU A 126 -11.24 -9.79 55.11
C LEU A 126 -10.97 -11.06 55.95
N ALA A 127 -9.85 -11.75 55.68
CA ALA A 127 -9.45 -12.94 56.42
C ALA A 127 -9.23 -12.66 57.92
N ASN A 128 -8.65 -11.50 58.27
CA ASN A 128 -8.45 -11.11 59.67
C ASN A 128 -9.77 -10.81 60.38
N ILE A 129 -10.72 -10.15 59.71
CA ILE A 129 -12.07 -9.90 60.25
C ILE A 129 -12.82 -11.22 60.45
N LEU A 130 -12.77 -12.14 59.48
CA LEU A 130 -13.39 -13.46 59.60
C LEU A 130 -12.80 -14.26 60.77
N ARG A 131 -11.48 -14.22 60.98
CA ARG A 131 -10.84 -14.83 62.15
C ARG A 131 -11.24 -14.17 63.46
N ALA A 132 -11.39 -12.85 63.49
CA ALA A 132 -11.84 -12.12 64.68
C ALA A 132 -13.28 -12.49 65.04
N ILE A 133 -14.18 -12.53 64.04
CA ILE A 133 -15.56 -13.00 64.20
C ILE A 133 -15.57 -14.43 64.76
N TYR A 134 -14.78 -15.34 64.18
CA TYR A 134 -14.68 -16.72 64.64
C TYR A 134 -14.16 -16.86 66.08
N LYS A 135 -13.17 -16.06 66.47
CA LYS A 135 -12.65 -16.07 67.85
C LYS A 135 -13.67 -15.52 68.84
N GLU A 136 -14.41 -14.49 68.45
CA GLU A 136 -15.45 -13.92 69.31
C GLU A 136 -16.61 -14.90 69.49
N ASP A 137 -16.98 -15.65 68.44
CA ASP A 137 -17.99 -16.70 68.46
C ASP A 137 -17.62 -17.90 69.37
N GLN A 138 -16.32 -18.10 69.64
CA GLN A 138 -15.83 -19.15 70.53
C GLN A 138 -15.76 -18.78 72.01
N ARG A 139 -16.08 -17.53 72.39
CA ARG A 139 -16.08 -17.11 73.80
C ARG A 139 -17.22 -17.78 74.55
N SER A 140 -16.95 -18.18 75.80
CA SER A 140 -17.99 -18.74 76.66
C SER A 140 -19.04 -17.66 76.97
N GLU A 141 -20.32 -18.01 76.93
CA GLU A 141 -21.43 -17.12 77.29
C GLU A 141 -21.27 -16.51 78.69
N ILE A 142 -20.60 -17.23 79.60
CA ILE A 142 -20.31 -16.78 80.97
C ILE A 142 -19.21 -15.70 80.97
N GLU A 143 -18.21 -15.80 80.10
CA GLU A 143 -17.13 -14.81 79.95
C GLU A 143 -17.66 -13.50 79.35
N ILE A 144 -18.63 -13.57 78.44
CA ILE A 144 -19.30 -12.41 77.84
C ILE A 144 -20.13 -11.64 78.89
N LEU A 145 -20.76 -12.35 79.83
CA LEU A 145 -21.56 -11.75 80.91
C LEU A 145 -20.70 -10.93 81.91
N PHE A 146 -19.45 -11.34 82.17
CA PHE A 146 -18.56 -10.69 83.15
C PHE A 146 -17.53 -9.72 82.57
N SER A 147 -17.39 -9.63 81.23
CA SER A 147 -16.37 -8.82 80.55
C SER A 147 -16.83 -7.43 80.11
N GLY A 148 -18.14 -7.18 80.07
CA GLY A 148 -18.72 -5.89 79.64
C GLY A 148 -19.45 -5.14 80.75
N THR A 149 -19.59 -3.83 80.60
CA THR A 149 -20.43 -2.98 81.45
C THR A 149 -21.93 -3.18 81.21
N GLN A 150 -22.33 -3.50 79.96
CA GLN A 150 -23.71 -3.81 79.56
C GLN A 150 -23.74 -4.88 78.45
N LEU A 151 -24.75 -5.75 78.44
CA LEU A 151 -24.93 -6.79 77.41
C LEU A 151 -25.06 -6.22 75.97
N SER A 152 -25.54 -4.98 75.85
CA SER A 152 -25.64 -4.24 74.59
C SER A 152 -24.29 -3.94 73.93
N ASP A 153 -23.20 -3.86 74.70
CA ASP A 153 -21.86 -3.56 74.18
C ASP A 153 -21.34 -4.70 73.30
N PHE A 154 -21.63 -5.95 73.68
CA PHE A 154 -21.28 -7.16 72.93
C PHE A 154 -22.02 -7.23 71.58
N PHE A 155 -23.34 -7.04 71.57
CA PHE A 155 -24.12 -7.05 70.33
C PHE A 155 -23.74 -5.90 69.39
N SER A 156 -23.38 -4.74 69.96
CA SER A 156 -22.89 -3.59 69.19
C SER A 156 -21.53 -3.90 68.54
N TYR A 157 -20.65 -4.62 69.23
CA TYR A 157 -19.37 -5.07 68.70
C TYR A 157 -19.53 -6.07 67.54
N LEU A 158 -20.37 -7.11 67.69
CA LEU A 158 -20.64 -8.09 66.63
C LEU A 158 -21.31 -7.45 65.40
N SER A 159 -22.28 -6.56 65.61
CA SER A 159 -22.92 -5.80 64.52
C SER A 159 -21.89 -4.93 63.77
N SER A 160 -20.97 -4.29 64.49
CA SER A 160 -19.89 -3.48 63.91
C SER A 160 -18.91 -4.32 63.08
N LEU A 161 -18.57 -5.54 63.54
CA LEU A 161 -17.76 -6.49 62.76
C LEU A 161 -18.46 -6.98 61.49
N GLY A 162 -19.77 -7.28 61.58
CA GLY A 162 -20.58 -7.67 60.43
C GLY A 162 -20.68 -6.54 59.38
N ALA A 163 -20.91 -5.31 59.83
CA ALA A 163 -20.92 -4.12 58.97
C ALA A 163 -19.55 -3.89 58.31
N LEU A 164 -18.46 -4.09 59.05
CA LEU A 164 -17.09 -3.98 58.53
C LEU A 164 -16.80 -5.05 57.46
N ASN A 165 -17.23 -6.30 57.69
CA ASN A 165 -17.09 -7.39 56.72
C ASN A 165 -17.85 -7.08 55.42
N SER A 166 -19.12 -6.65 55.50
CA SER A 166 -19.91 -6.27 54.32
C SER A 166 -19.30 -5.10 53.56
N LYS A 167 -18.78 -4.09 54.27
CA LYS A 167 -18.09 -2.94 53.64
C LYS A 167 -16.82 -3.37 52.92
N ASN A 168 -16.03 -4.29 53.51
CA ASN A 168 -14.81 -4.80 52.88
C ASN A 168 -15.09 -5.68 51.65
N GLN A 169 -16.16 -6.47 51.66
CA GLN A 169 -16.59 -7.21 50.46
C GLN A 169 -16.95 -6.25 49.32
N LYS A 170 -17.72 -5.19 49.60
CA LYS A 170 -18.06 -4.16 48.60
C LYS A 170 -16.84 -3.40 48.07
N ILE A 171 -15.83 -3.15 48.92
CA ILE A 171 -14.57 -2.54 48.50
C ILE A 171 -13.82 -3.49 47.57
N LEU A 172 -13.72 -4.77 47.92
CA LEU A 172 -13.06 -5.78 47.09
C LEU A 172 -13.72 -5.91 45.71
N GLU A 173 -15.06 -5.99 45.65
CA GLU A 173 -15.82 -6.06 44.40
C GLU A 173 -15.56 -4.84 43.49
N LYS A 174 -15.51 -3.64 44.07
CA LYS A 174 -15.17 -2.42 43.34
C LYS A 174 -13.75 -2.45 42.79
N ILE A 175 -12.78 -2.89 43.58
CA ILE A 175 -11.37 -2.98 43.17
C ILE A 175 -11.21 -4.02 42.05
N GLU A 176 -11.88 -5.17 42.14
CA GLU A 176 -11.89 -6.21 41.09
C GLU A 176 -12.51 -5.69 39.79
N THR A 177 -13.63 -4.96 39.87
CA THR A 177 -14.27 -4.31 38.72
C THR A 177 -13.34 -3.27 38.09
N SER A 178 -12.68 -2.44 38.90
CA SER A 178 -11.69 -1.47 38.43
C SER A 178 -10.49 -2.15 37.75
N LYS A 179 -10.04 -3.30 38.25
CA LYS A 179 -8.98 -4.09 37.61
C LYS A 179 -9.39 -4.54 36.21
N LEU A 180 -10.57 -5.14 36.07
CA LEU A 180 -11.07 -5.61 34.76
C LEU A 180 -11.21 -4.45 33.76
N PHE A 181 -11.66 -3.29 34.21
CA PHE A 181 -11.73 -2.09 33.36
C PHE A 181 -10.34 -1.65 32.87
N LEU A 182 -9.34 -1.63 33.76
CA LEU A 182 -7.97 -1.26 33.41
C LEU A 182 -7.30 -2.29 32.48
N GLU A 183 -7.57 -3.59 32.67
CA GLU A 183 -7.09 -4.66 31.78
C GLU A 183 -7.68 -4.52 30.36
N ASN A 184 -8.99 -4.27 30.25
CA ASN A 184 -9.63 -4.02 28.96
C ASN A 184 -9.10 -2.75 28.28
N GLN A 185 -8.87 -1.67 29.06
CA GLN A 185 -8.27 -0.45 28.54
C GLN A 185 -6.83 -0.67 28.06
N LYS A 186 -6.03 -1.48 28.78
CA LYS A 186 -4.68 -1.85 28.36
C LYS A 186 -4.72 -2.60 27.02
N GLN A 187 -5.60 -3.60 26.89
CA GLN A 187 -5.73 -4.36 25.65
C GLN A 187 -6.09 -3.47 24.46
N SER A 188 -7.07 -2.57 24.61
CA SER A 188 -7.45 -1.64 23.55
C SER A 188 -6.30 -0.72 23.13
N LEU A 189 -5.49 -0.23 24.08
CA LEU A 189 -4.32 0.61 23.79
C LEU A 189 -3.20 -0.18 23.08
N GLU A 190 -3.04 -1.46 23.40
CA GLU A 190 -2.09 -2.36 22.73
C GLU A 190 -2.52 -2.68 21.29
N GLU A 191 -3.82 -2.87 21.05
CA GLU A 191 -4.41 -3.03 19.72
C GLU A 191 -4.21 -1.78 18.86
N ASP A 192 -4.57 -0.59 19.37
CA ASP A 192 -4.35 0.70 18.68
C ASP A 192 -2.88 0.92 18.31
N LYS A 193 -1.96 0.53 19.22
CA LYS A 193 -0.52 0.62 19.01
C LYS A 193 -0.07 -0.32 17.89
N ALA A 194 -0.54 -1.56 17.88
CA ALA A 194 -0.19 -2.57 16.87
C ALA A 194 -0.70 -2.16 15.48
N ASP A 195 -1.91 -1.63 15.38
CA ASP A 195 -2.46 -1.10 14.14
C ASP A 195 -1.62 0.04 13.58
N LEU A 196 -1.20 0.97 14.44
CA LEU A 196 -0.36 2.09 14.04
C LEU A 196 1.06 1.66 13.64
N GLU A 197 1.63 0.65 14.30
CA GLU A 197 2.91 0.04 13.88
C GLU A 197 2.80 -0.60 12.48
N ASN A 198 1.66 -1.19 12.14
CA ASN A 198 1.40 -1.71 10.80
C ASN A 198 1.28 -0.58 9.76
N VAL A 199 0.63 0.54 10.11
CA VAL A 199 0.60 1.74 9.26
C VAL A 199 2.01 2.27 8.99
N VAL A 200 2.89 2.31 10.01
CA VAL A 200 4.29 2.73 9.85
C VAL A 200 5.06 1.79 8.91
N LYS A 201 4.85 0.47 9.00
CA LYS A 201 5.46 -0.49 8.07
C LYS A 201 5.03 -0.22 6.63
N ILE A 202 3.73 0.00 6.41
CA ILE A 202 3.18 0.32 5.09
C ILE A 202 3.77 1.63 4.54
N GLN A 203 3.80 2.69 5.36
CA GLN A 203 4.40 3.98 4.96
C GLN A 203 5.90 3.86 4.66
N THR A 204 6.63 3.01 5.39
CA THR A 204 8.05 2.75 5.15
C THR A 204 8.27 2.04 3.82
N ILE A 205 7.40 1.09 3.46
CA ILE A 205 7.43 0.43 2.14
C ILE A 205 7.15 1.46 1.05
N GLN A 206 6.09 2.27 1.18
CA GLN A 206 5.75 3.35 0.22
C GLN A 206 6.88 4.37 0.04
N LYS A 207 7.58 4.70 1.13
CA LYS A 207 8.77 5.56 1.09
C LYS A 207 9.87 4.90 0.28
N GLY A 208 10.17 3.62 0.53
CA GLY A 208 11.19 2.86 -0.19
C GLY A 208 10.91 2.82 -1.70
N GLU A 209 9.66 2.55 -2.08
CA GLU A 209 9.21 2.57 -3.48
C GLU A 209 9.36 3.97 -4.12
N SER A 210 9.02 5.03 -3.39
CA SER A 210 9.15 6.41 -3.87
C SER A 210 10.62 6.84 -4.02
N GLU A 211 11.49 6.40 -3.12
CA GLU A 211 12.94 6.64 -3.18
C GLU A 211 13.59 5.88 -4.33
N GLU A 212 13.17 4.65 -4.60
CA GLU A 212 13.63 3.86 -5.74
C GLU A 212 13.20 4.50 -7.05
N THR A 213 11.91 4.86 -7.18
CA THR A 213 11.38 5.61 -8.32
C THR A 213 12.12 6.92 -8.55
N LYS A 214 12.48 7.63 -7.46
CA LYS A 214 13.30 8.84 -7.53
C LYS A 214 14.71 8.53 -8.04
N LYS A 215 15.40 7.52 -7.51
CA LYS A 215 16.75 7.10 -7.95
C LYS A 215 16.76 6.71 -9.42
N GLU A 216 15.72 6.02 -9.88
CA GLU A 216 15.56 5.66 -11.29
C GLU A 216 15.38 6.91 -12.16
N LYS A 217 14.50 7.84 -11.77
CA LYS A 217 14.31 9.11 -12.50
C LYS A 217 15.55 10.00 -12.48
N ASP A 218 16.28 10.04 -11.37
CA ASP A 218 17.57 10.74 -11.25
C ASP A 218 18.64 10.10 -12.14
N SER A 219 18.69 8.77 -12.22
CA SER A 219 19.56 8.02 -13.12
C SER A 219 19.21 8.29 -14.59
N LEU A 220 17.91 8.28 -14.93
CA LEU A 220 17.40 8.60 -16.26
C LEU A 220 17.70 10.05 -16.64
N LEU A 221 17.54 11.00 -15.72
CA LEU A 221 17.89 12.40 -15.94
C LEU A 221 19.39 12.58 -16.17
N ASN A 222 20.23 11.91 -15.38
CA ASN A 222 21.67 11.95 -15.51
C ASN A 222 22.17 11.29 -16.80
N LEU A 223 21.55 10.17 -17.19
CA LEU A 223 21.83 9.49 -18.45
C LEU A 223 21.40 10.37 -19.63
N THR A 224 20.20 10.94 -19.57
CA THR A 224 19.70 11.88 -20.59
C THR A 224 20.60 13.10 -20.71
N ASN A 225 21.07 13.67 -19.60
CA ASN A 225 22.01 14.79 -19.61
C ASN A 225 23.39 14.39 -20.15
N LYS A 226 23.93 13.23 -19.78
CA LYS A 226 25.22 12.74 -20.31
C LYS A 226 25.14 12.42 -21.81
N GLU A 227 24.07 11.78 -22.26
CA GLU A 227 23.85 11.47 -23.68
C GLU A 227 23.56 12.74 -24.48
N TYR A 228 22.78 13.67 -23.95
CA TYR A 228 22.52 14.99 -24.56
C TYR A 228 23.80 15.82 -24.68
N GLN A 229 24.68 15.82 -23.67
CA GLN A 229 25.99 16.48 -23.72
C GLN A 229 26.97 15.79 -24.70
N LYS A 230 26.87 14.46 -24.86
CA LYS A 230 27.64 13.70 -25.85
C LYS A 230 27.14 13.96 -27.28
N LEU A 231 25.83 14.16 -27.45
CA LEU A 231 25.15 14.48 -28.72
C LEU A 231 25.29 15.95 -29.14
N LEU A 232 25.38 16.89 -28.20
CA LEU A 232 25.70 18.29 -28.50
C LEU A 232 27.11 18.46 -29.10
N LYS A 233 28.04 17.54 -28.78
CA LYS A 233 29.36 17.46 -29.44
C LYS A 233 29.30 16.82 -30.83
N GLN A 234 28.18 16.21 -31.23
CA GLN A 234 28.03 15.42 -32.44
C GLN A 234 27.02 16.03 -33.44
N LYS A 235 26.91 17.37 -33.43
CA LYS A 235 25.91 18.21 -34.10
C LYS A 235 25.25 17.70 -35.40
N GLU A 236 23.94 17.98 -35.42
CA GLU A 236 23.01 18.22 -36.55
C GLU A 236 22.27 17.03 -37.17
N GLY A 237 20.94 17.09 -37.10
CA GLY A 237 20.08 16.41 -38.09
C GLY A 237 19.03 15.44 -37.55
N THR A 238 17.88 16.03 -37.18
CA THR A 238 16.53 15.52 -37.54
C THR A 238 15.89 14.43 -36.66
N ALA A 239 14.58 14.62 -36.44
CA ALA A 239 13.62 13.82 -35.68
C ALA A 239 13.65 12.28 -35.84
N LYS A 240 14.37 11.75 -36.83
CA LYS A 240 14.60 10.31 -37.00
C LYS A 240 15.43 9.69 -35.87
N THR A 241 16.33 10.47 -35.25
CA THR A 241 17.15 10.01 -34.13
C THR A 241 16.31 9.85 -32.86
N VAL A 242 15.31 10.71 -32.63
CA VAL A 242 14.39 10.65 -31.48
C VAL A 242 13.50 9.40 -31.52
N ALA A 243 13.04 8.97 -32.71
CA ALA A 243 12.25 7.75 -32.86
C ALA A 243 13.06 6.47 -32.56
N LYS A 244 14.33 6.43 -33.02
CA LYS A 244 15.27 5.34 -32.67
C LYS A 244 15.63 5.34 -31.18
N ILE A 245 15.76 6.52 -30.56
CA ILE A 245 16.01 6.65 -29.11
C ILE A 245 14.82 6.14 -28.29
N LYS A 246 13.58 6.46 -28.67
CA LYS A 246 12.38 5.93 -28.00
C LYS A 246 12.27 4.40 -28.11
N ALA A 247 12.62 3.83 -29.27
CA ALA A 247 12.62 2.37 -29.47
C ALA A 247 13.71 1.65 -28.67
N ARG A 248 14.86 2.30 -28.43
CA ARG A 248 15.98 1.71 -27.67
C ARG A 248 15.79 1.78 -26.15
N ILE A 249 15.17 2.85 -25.65
CA ILE A 249 14.72 2.96 -24.24
C ILE A 249 13.64 1.89 -23.94
N PHE A 250 12.82 1.56 -24.93
CA PHE A 250 11.73 0.57 -24.89
C PHE A 250 12.17 -0.91 -24.91
N GLU A 251 13.42 -1.20 -25.26
CA GLU A 251 14.04 -2.54 -25.15
C GLU A 251 14.72 -2.79 -23.80
N LEU A 252 15.10 -1.73 -23.08
CA LEU A 252 15.89 -1.82 -21.83
C LEU A 252 15.04 -1.99 -20.56
N ILE A 253 13.72 -1.89 -20.67
CA ILE A 253 12.77 -2.21 -19.60
C ILE A 253 12.63 -3.74 -19.53
N GLY A 254 13.54 -4.39 -18.81
CA GLY A 254 13.47 -5.81 -18.50
C GLY A 254 12.36 -6.07 -17.49
N VAL A 255 11.24 -6.65 -17.95
CA VAL A 255 10.08 -6.95 -17.11
C VAL A 255 10.30 -8.28 -16.40
N SER A 256 10.27 -8.28 -15.07
CA SER A 256 10.31 -9.50 -14.23
C SER A 256 8.98 -10.28 -14.31
N GLU A 257 8.98 -11.56 -13.91
CA GLU A 257 7.84 -12.49 -14.02
C GLU A 257 6.55 -12.05 -13.27
N ARG A 258 6.60 -10.97 -12.47
CA ARG A 258 5.43 -10.37 -11.81
C ARG A 258 5.42 -8.86 -12.02
N VAL A 259 4.47 -8.40 -12.82
CA VAL A 259 4.31 -6.99 -13.13
C VAL A 259 3.53 -6.30 -12.02
N THR A 260 4.12 -5.27 -11.43
CA THR A 260 3.44 -4.40 -10.45
C THR A 260 2.33 -3.60 -11.14
N PHE A 261 1.42 -3.02 -10.34
CA PHE A 261 0.39 -2.15 -10.90
C PHE A 261 0.95 -0.94 -11.65
N GLY A 262 2.02 -0.33 -11.10
CA GLY A 262 2.70 0.81 -11.71
C GLY A 262 3.31 0.45 -13.06
N GLU A 263 4.07 -0.64 -13.13
CA GLU A 263 4.65 -1.12 -14.40
C GLU A 263 3.55 -1.47 -15.42
N ALA A 264 2.47 -2.12 -14.99
CA ALA A 264 1.36 -2.44 -15.88
C ALA A 264 0.63 -1.21 -16.40
N LEU A 265 0.51 -0.16 -15.58
CA LEU A 265 -0.03 1.12 -15.99
C LEU A 265 0.89 1.81 -17.01
N GLU A 266 2.20 1.78 -16.82
CA GLU A 266 3.14 2.34 -17.79
C GLU A 266 3.17 1.56 -19.10
N ILE A 267 3.14 0.23 -19.06
CA ILE A 267 2.97 -0.62 -20.25
C ILE A 267 1.67 -0.28 -20.96
N THR A 268 0.58 -0.12 -20.20
CA THR A 268 -0.72 0.25 -20.75
C THR A 268 -0.66 1.63 -21.42
N LYS A 269 -0.11 2.64 -20.76
CA LYS A 269 0.09 3.98 -21.36
C LYS A 269 0.90 3.90 -22.65
N ALA A 270 2.00 3.14 -22.65
CA ALA A 270 2.82 2.94 -23.84
C ALA A 270 2.04 2.27 -24.99
N VAL A 271 1.30 1.20 -24.70
CA VAL A 271 0.44 0.53 -25.69
C VAL A 271 -0.65 1.48 -26.20
N THR A 272 -1.29 2.24 -25.33
CA THR A 272 -2.36 3.18 -25.74
C THR A 272 -1.86 4.43 -26.45
N SER A 273 -0.56 4.70 -26.41
CA SER A 273 0.06 5.76 -27.23
C SER A 273 0.15 5.37 -28.71
N VAL A 274 0.07 4.07 -29.01
CA VAL A 274 0.08 3.54 -30.39
C VAL A 274 -1.28 2.97 -30.81
N VAL A 275 -2.11 2.50 -29.87
CA VAL A 275 -3.48 2.05 -30.12
C VAL A 275 -4.46 2.95 -29.38
N ASP A 276 -5.30 3.66 -30.13
CA ASP A 276 -6.10 4.77 -29.58
C ASP A 276 -7.28 4.28 -28.71
N ILE A 277 -7.01 3.90 -27.47
CA ILE A 277 -8.01 3.54 -26.44
C ILE A 277 -7.59 4.12 -25.08
N ARG A 278 -8.50 4.15 -24.09
CA ARG A 278 -8.19 4.73 -22.77
C ARG A 278 -7.28 3.80 -21.94
N PRO A 279 -6.16 4.30 -21.37
CA PRO A 279 -5.26 3.47 -20.56
C PRO A 279 -5.97 2.77 -19.40
N ALA A 280 -6.78 3.51 -18.64
CA ALA A 280 -7.52 2.94 -17.52
C ALA A 280 -8.46 1.80 -17.92
N PHE A 281 -9.07 1.88 -19.10
CA PHE A 281 -9.95 0.84 -19.63
C PHE A 281 -9.17 -0.42 -20.02
N LEU A 282 -8.05 -0.29 -20.74
CA LEU A 282 -7.19 -1.42 -21.07
C LEU A 282 -6.68 -2.13 -19.80
N LEU A 283 -6.16 -1.37 -18.84
CA LEU A 283 -5.66 -1.96 -17.60
C LEU A 283 -6.78 -2.61 -16.77
N ALA A 284 -8.01 -2.09 -16.83
CA ALA A 284 -9.16 -2.71 -16.20
C ALA A 284 -9.52 -4.08 -16.80
N ILE A 285 -9.46 -4.21 -18.12
CA ILE A 285 -9.63 -5.49 -18.83
C ILE A 285 -8.56 -6.47 -18.34
N ILE A 286 -7.28 -6.09 -18.42
CA ILE A 286 -6.20 -6.99 -18.01
C ILE A 286 -6.26 -7.37 -16.52
N SER A 287 -6.57 -6.40 -15.65
CA SER A 287 -6.77 -6.63 -14.22
C SER A 287 -7.89 -7.64 -13.99
N ARG A 288 -8.97 -7.57 -14.79
CA ARG A 288 -10.09 -8.52 -14.71
C ARG A 288 -9.72 -9.90 -15.23
N GLU A 289 -8.97 -9.97 -16.33
CA GLU A 289 -8.63 -11.23 -17.01
C GLU A 289 -7.67 -12.10 -16.19
N SER A 290 -6.63 -11.50 -15.61
CA SER A 290 -5.53 -12.27 -15.03
C SER A 290 -4.91 -11.67 -13.77
N ALA A 291 -5.56 -10.66 -13.17
CA ALA A 291 -4.96 -9.86 -12.11
C ALA A 291 -3.57 -9.33 -12.53
N ILE A 292 -3.49 -8.76 -13.73
CA ILE A 292 -2.24 -8.18 -14.28
C ILE A 292 -1.17 -9.26 -14.51
N GLY A 293 -1.56 -10.36 -15.14
CA GLY A 293 -0.65 -11.46 -15.48
C GLY A 293 -0.26 -12.36 -14.30
N ARG A 294 -0.80 -12.13 -13.09
CA ARG A 294 -0.55 -13.02 -11.93
C ARG A 294 -1.26 -14.37 -12.04
N ASN A 295 -2.34 -14.45 -12.81
CA ASN A 295 -3.10 -15.66 -13.05
C ASN A 295 -3.36 -15.86 -14.55
N VAL A 296 -2.40 -16.46 -15.26
CA VAL A 296 -2.46 -16.67 -16.72
C VAL A 296 -3.04 -18.04 -17.12
N GLY A 297 -3.39 -18.88 -16.15
CA GLY A 297 -3.88 -20.23 -16.41
C GLY A 297 -3.52 -21.23 -15.31
N GLN A 298 -4.36 -22.25 -15.13
CA GLN A 298 -4.19 -23.30 -14.11
C GLN A 298 -4.41 -24.70 -14.68
N CYS A 299 -4.57 -24.80 -16.00
CA CYS A 299 -4.79 -26.05 -16.72
C CYS A 299 -3.79 -26.17 -17.87
N VAL A 300 -3.49 -27.41 -18.24
CA VAL A 300 -2.65 -27.74 -19.40
C VAL A 300 -3.35 -28.78 -20.27
N LEU A 301 -3.10 -28.70 -21.58
CA LEU A 301 -3.62 -29.67 -22.56
C LEU A 301 -3.01 -31.05 -22.30
N VAL A 302 -3.81 -32.10 -22.47
CA VAL A 302 -3.36 -33.50 -22.37
C VAL A 302 -3.65 -34.25 -23.65
N ASP A 303 -4.79 -34.00 -24.28
CA ASP A 303 -5.20 -34.67 -25.52
C ASP A 303 -5.61 -33.63 -26.56
N SER A 304 -4.83 -33.54 -27.64
CA SER A 304 -5.08 -32.62 -28.74
C SER A 304 -6.26 -33.02 -29.65
N THR A 305 -6.68 -34.28 -29.61
CA THR A 305 -7.81 -34.78 -30.41
C THR A 305 -9.13 -34.42 -29.73
N THR A 306 -9.23 -34.65 -28.42
CA THR A 306 -10.44 -34.36 -27.64
C THR A 306 -10.45 -32.96 -27.03
N GLY A 307 -9.29 -32.30 -26.98
CA GLY A 307 -9.14 -30.99 -26.34
C GLY A 307 -9.30 -31.03 -24.82
N SER A 308 -9.13 -32.22 -24.23
CA SER A 308 -9.15 -32.42 -22.79
C SER A 308 -7.79 -32.12 -22.18
N GLY A 309 -7.79 -31.79 -20.90
CA GLY A 309 -6.58 -31.43 -20.17
C GLY A 309 -6.61 -31.87 -18.72
N LYS A 310 -5.72 -31.29 -17.92
CA LYS A 310 -5.67 -31.50 -16.48
C LYS A 310 -5.38 -30.20 -15.75
N ARG A 311 -5.81 -30.12 -14.49
CA ARG A 311 -5.40 -29.06 -13.57
C ARG A 311 -3.94 -29.23 -13.18
N ILE A 312 -3.19 -28.13 -13.15
CA ILE A 312 -1.78 -28.12 -12.76
C ILE A 312 -1.62 -28.47 -11.28
N SER A 313 -2.51 -27.97 -10.42
CA SER A 313 -2.38 -28.07 -8.95
C SER A 313 -2.53 -29.49 -8.41
N ASN A 314 -3.38 -30.32 -9.03
CA ASN A 314 -3.74 -31.63 -8.49
C ASN A 314 -3.88 -32.73 -9.55
N GLY A 315 -3.60 -32.44 -10.82
CA GLY A 315 -3.65 -33.42 -11.91
C GLY A 315 -5.06 -33.88 -12.29
N LEU A 316 -6.13 -33.34 -11.70
CA LEU A 316 -7.49 -33.76 -12.02
C LEU A 316 -7.81 -33.49 -13.49
N SER A 317 -8.43 -34.48 -14.13
CA SER A 317 -8.87 -34.38 -15.52
C SER A 317 -9.90 -33.27 -15.71
N VAL A 318 -9.76 -32.54 -16.82
CA VAL A 318 -10.59 -31.41 -17.20
C VAL A 318 -11.12 -31.66 -18.60
N ALA A 319 -12.40 -31.99 -18.68
CA ALA A 319 -13.12 -31.99 -19.94
C ALA A 319 -13.29 -30.55 -20.44
N ARG A 320 -13.38 -30.38 -21.77
CA ARG A 320 -13.62 -29.08 -22.41
C ARG A 320 -12.55 -28.02 -22.13
N LEU A 321 -11.29 -28.43 -21.94
CA LEU A 321 -10.21 -27.47 -21.75
C LEU A 321 -10.05 -26.56 -22.96
N MET A 322 -10.03 -27.11 -24.18
CA MET A 322 -9.84 -26.34 -25.39
C MET A 322 -10.66 -26.92 -26.53
N LYS A 323 -11.39 -26.09 -27.29
CA LYS A 323 -12.31 -26.61 -28.31
C LYS A 323 -11.53 -27.29 -29.45
N PRO A 324 -11.68 -28.61 -29.70
CA PRO A 324 -10.82 -29.33 -30.65
C PRO A 324 -10.87 -28.77 -32.07
N THR A 325 -12.08 -28.49 -32.54
CA THR A 325 -12.32 -28.06 -33.92
C THR A 325 -11.97 -26.61 -34.19
N ARG A 326 -11.70 -25.81 -33.14
CA ARG A 326 -11.47 -24.35 -33.27
C ARG A 326 -10.11 -23.91 -32.72
N ASP A 327 -9.73 -24.38 -31.54
CA ASP A 327 -8.68 -23.75 -30.73
C ASP A 327 -7.42 -24.59 -30.59
N VAL A 328 -7.53 -25.94 -30.61
CA VAL A 328 -6.37 -26.80 -30.39
C VAL A 328 -5.31 -26.62 -31.47
N GLN A 329 -5.70 -26.67 -32.75
CA GLN A 329 -4.73 -26.50 -33.85
C GLN A 329 -4.05 -25.11 -33.84
N PRO A 330 -4.78 -23.99 -33.66
CA PRO A 330 -4.15 -22.70 -33.37
C PRO A 330 -3.17 -22.71 -32.20
N PHE A 331 -3.55 -23.30 -31.07
CA PHE A 331 -2.69 -23.36 -29.88
C PHE A 331 -1.39 -24.12 -30.13
N LEU A 332 -1.45 -25.28 -30.79
CA LEU A 332 -0.27 -26.06 -31.16
C LEU A 332 0.66 -25.26 -32.08
N LYS A 333 0.10 -24.50 -33.04
CA LYS A 333 0.90 -23.64 -33.94
C LYS A 333 1.57 -22.48 -33.20
N ILE A 334 0.84 -21.82 -32.30
CA ILE A 334 1.36 -20.68 -31.52
C ILE A 334 2.48 -21.13 -30.59
N THR A 335 2.27 -22.22 -29.85
CA THR A 335 3.28 -22.78 -28.92
C THR A 335 4.52 -23.25 -29.67
N ALA A 336 4.37 -23.95 -30.80
CA ALA A 336 5.49 -24.34 -31.65
C ALA A 336 6.28 -23.14 -32.18
N ALA A 337 5.61 -22.08 -32.63
CA ALA A 337 6.27 -20.86 -33.12
C ALA A 337 7.06 -20.12 -32.03
N LEU A 338 6.68 -20.29 -30.76
CA LEU A 338 7.35 -19.70 -29.59
C LEU A 338 8.34 -20.65 -28.92
N GLY A 339 8.55 -21.86 -29.46
CA GLY A 339 9.41 -22.88 -28.86
C GLY A 339 8.91 -23.40 -27.51
N LYS A 340 7.59 -23.32 -27.25
CA LYS A 340 6.95 -23.79 -26.01
C LYS A 340 6.37 -25.19 -26.21
N ASP A 341 6.39 -26.00 -25.15
CA ASP A 341 5.69 -27.29 -25.12
C ASP A 341 4.18 -27.06 -24.86
N PRO A 342 3.28 -27.39 -25.82
CA PRO A 342 1.84 -27.20 -25.63
C PRO A 342 1.24 -27.97 -24.45
N TYR A 343 1.84 -29.09 -24.04
CA TYR A 343 1.32 -29.93 -22.95
C TYR A 343 1.79 -29.47 -21.56
N ASN A 344 2.71 -28.51 -21.52
CA ASN A 344 3.21 -27.90 -20.29
C ASN A 344 2.98 -26.38 -20.24
N THR A 345 2.33 -25.80 -21.25
CA THR A 345 2.05 -24.37 -21.29
C THR A 345 0.69 -24.06 -20.63
N PRO A 346 0.65 -23.23 -19.56
CA PRO A 346 -0.60 -22.94 -18.86
C PRO A 346 -1.62 -22.15 -19.69
N VAL A 347 -2.88 -22.56 -19.57
CA VAL A 347 -4.05 -21.89 -20.12
C VAL A 347 -5.19 -21.86 -19.10
N SER A 348 -6.22 -21.05 -19.35
CA SER A 348 -7.39 -20.97 -18.49
C SER A 348 -8.14 -22.31 -18.42
N CYS A 349 -8.62 -22.64 -17.23
CA CYS A 349 -9.54 -23.77 -17.05
C CYS A 349 -10.95 -23.38 -17.50
N PRO A 350 -11.78 -24.33 -17.97
CA PRO A 350 -13.16 -24.05 -18.36
C PRO A 350 -14.00 -23.62 -17.16
N LEU A 351 -14.94 -22.71 -17.42
CA LEU A 351 -16.04 -22.37 -16.50
C LEU A 351 -17.14 -23.46 -16.57
N SER A 352 -18.18 -23.32 -15.75
CA SER A 352 -19.35 -24.21 -15.76
C SER A 352 -20.05 -24.27 -17.13
N VAL A 353 -19.92 -23.21 -17.92
CA VAL A 353 -20.43 -23.12 -19.29
C VAL A 353 -19.29 -22.68 -20.20
N GLY A 354 -19.13 -23.36 -21.35
CA GLY A 354 -18.17 -22.98 -22.39
C GLY A 354 -16.95 -23.90 -22.50
N TRP A 355 -15.85 -23.32 -22.96
CA TRP A 355 -14.55 -23.97 -23.11
C TRP A 355 -13.50 -23.09 -22.43
N GLY A 356 -12.43 -23.67 -21.90
CA GLY A 356 -11.29 -22.93 -21.38
C GLY A 356 -10.30 -22.57 -22.49
N GLY A 357 -9.01 -22.62 -22.16
CA GLY A 357 -7.94 -22.58 -23.15
C GLY A 357 -7.46 -21.16 -23.49
N ALA A 358 -7.88 -20.16 -22.72
CA ALA A 358 -7.42 -18.79 -22.90
C ALA A 358 -5.95 -18.65 -22.48
N MET A 359 -5.18 -17.92 -23.26
CA MET A 359 -3.72 -17.81 -23.13
C MET A 359 -3.31 -16.47 -22.53
N GLY A 360 -2.37 -16.52 -21.58
CA GLY A 360 -1.59 -15.37 -21.14
C GLY A 360 -2.38 -14.27 -20.40
N PRO A 361 -1.74 -13.11 -20.11
CA PRO A 361 -2.32 -12.06 -19.27
C PRO A 361 -3.63 -11.47 -19.78
N ALA A 362 -3.80 -11.39 -21.09
CA ALA A 362 -5.03 -10.89 -21.71
C ALA A 362 -6.08 -11.98 -21.93
N GLN A 363 -5.80 -13.25 -21.59
CA GLN A 363 -6.71 -14.39 -21.74
C GLN A 363 -7.30 -14.49 -23.16
N PHE A 364 -6.45 -14.48 -24.18
CA PHE A 364 -6.90 -14.66 -25.56
C PHE A 364 -7.17 -16.13 -25.88
N ILE A 365 -8.31 -16.41 -26.50
CA ILE A 365 -8.56 -17.72 -27.13
C ILE A 365 -7.62 -17.89 -28.33
N PRO A 366 -7.01 -19.07 -28.54
CA PRO A 366 -6.05 -19.31 -29.62
C PRO A 366 -6.54 -18.91 -31.02
N SER A 367 -7.79 -19.23 -31.37
CA SER A 367 -8.34 -18.82 -32.66
C SER A 367 -8.49 -17.30 -32.79
N THR A 368 -8.82 -16.61 -31.71
CA THR A 368 -8.94 -15.15 -31.68
C THR A 368 -7.57 -14.49 -31.81
N TRP A 369 -6.55 -15.01 -31.11
CA TRP A 369 -5.17 -14.53 -31.24
C TRP A 369 -4.69 -14.56 -32.69
N ASN A 370 -4.98 -15.64 -33.42
CA ASN A 370 -4.61 -15.79 -34.82
C ASN A 370 -5.16 -14.68 -35.73
N LEU A 371 -6.29 -14.06 -35.39
CA LEU A 371 -6.84 -12.93 -36.15
C LEU A 371 -5.99 -11.65 -36.01
N TYR A 372 -5.14 -11.57 -34.98
CA TYR A 372 -4.34 -10.40 -34.63
C TYR A 372 -2.84 -10.58 -34.91
N VAL A 373 -2.38 -11.76 -35.32
CA VAL A 373 -0.94 -12.05 -35.51
C VAL A 373 -0.25 -11.04 -36.44
N ASP A 374 -0.87 -10.72 -37.59
CA ASP A 374 -0.27 -9.77 -38.54
C ASP A 374 -0.30 -8.33 -38.03
N LYS A 375 -1.41 -7.92 -37.38
CA LYS A 375 -1.52 -6.60 -36.73
C LYS A 375 -0.47 -6.44 -35.63
N LEU A 376 -0.29 -7.47 -34.81
CA LEU A 376 0.73 -7.51 -33.75
C LEU A 376 2.14 -7.44 -34.33
N LYS A 377 2.43 -8.19 -35.39
CA LYS A 377 3.73 -8.14 -36.06
C LYS A 377 4.05 -6.75 -36.60
N SER A 378 3.06 -6.07 -37.16
CA SER A 378 3.18 -4.69 -37.64
C SER A 378 3.50 -3.70 -36.51
N VAL A 379 2.81 -3.82 -35.37
CA VAL A 379 2.99 -2.90 -34.23
C VAL A 379 4.25 -3.20 -33.41
N LEU A 380 4.58 -4.48 -33.21
CA LEU A 380 5.68 -4.91 -32.34
C LEU A 380 7.01 -5.08 -33.09
N GLY A 381 7.00 -5.17 -34.42
CA GLY A 381 8.17 -5.48 -35.24
C GLY A 381 8.66 -6.93 -35.12
N LYS A 382 7.96 -7.77 -34.35
CA LYS A 382 8.24 -9.19 -34.12
C LYS A 382 6.94 -9.99 -34.00
N ALA A 383 7.02 -11.32 -34.09
CA ALA A 383 5.88 -12.16 -33.75
C ALA A 383 5.45 -11.90 -32.29
N GLY A 384 4.14 -11.75 -32.08
CA GLY A 384 3.59 -11.55 -30.74
C GLY A 384 3.63 -12.85 -29.93
N ASP A 385 3.90 -12.71 -28.64
CA ASP A 385 3.79 -13.78 -27.64
C ASP A 385 2.52 -13.56 -26.76
N PRO A 386 1.52 -14.45 -26.78
CA PRO A 386 0.34 -14.31 -25.91
C PRO A 386 0.66 -14.27 -24.42
N TRP A 387 1.77 -14.88 -23.98
CA TRP A 387 2.22 -14.87 -22.59
C TRP A 387 3.14 -13.69 -22.27
N GLY A 388 3.66 -12.99 -23.29
CA GLY A 388 4.40 -11.76 -23.13
C GLY A 388 3.46 -10.64 -22.65
N ILE A 389 3.78 -10.01 -21.52
CA ILE A 389 2.92 -8.97 -20.90
C ILE A 389 2.55 -7.90 -21.93
N LYS A 390 3.55 -7.24 -22.49
CA LYS A 390 3.36 -6.15 -23.44
C LYS A 390 2.67 -6.59 -24.73
N ASP A 391 3.01 -7.76 -25.25
CA ASP A 391 2.45 -8.31 -26.47
C ASP A 391 0.95 -8.62 -26.28
N SER A 392 0.59 -9.22 -25.14
CA SER A 392 -0.79 -9.52 -24.76
C SER A 392 -1.63 -8.26 -24.51
N PHE A 393 -1.06 -7.21 -23.90
CA PHE A 393 -1.74 -5.92 -23.72
C PHE A 393 -1.95 -5.24 -25.06
N THR A 394 -0.96 -5.30 -25.96
CA THR A 394 -1.08 -4.78 -27.33
C THR A 394 -2.17 -5.50 -28.09
N ALA A 395 -2.26 -6.83 -27.98
CA ALA A 395 -3.31 -7.62 -28.60
C ALA A 395 -4.70 -7.24 -28.07
N SER A 396 -4.81 -7.11 -26.74
CA SER A 396 -6.06 -6.69 -26.08
C SER A 396 -6.48 -5.30 -26.53
N ALA A 397 -5.52 -4.36 -26.62
CA ALA A 397 -5.79 -3.01 -27.09
C ALA A 397 -6.31 -2.97 -28.53
N LEU A 398 -5.64 -3.70 -29.44
CA LEU A 398 -6.06 -3.79 -30.84
C LEU A 398 -7.45 -4.42 -30.96
N TYR A 399 -7.73 -5.48 -30.19
CA TYR A 399 -9.03 -6.12 -30.21
C TYR A 399 -10.13 -5.20 -29.67
N LEU A 400 -9.91 -4.57 -28.52
CA LEU A 400 -10.86 -3.62 -27.94
C LEU A 400 -11.10 -2.41 -28.85
N SER A 401 -10.07 -1.93 -29.54
CA SER A 401 -10.19 -0.87 -30.55
C SER A 401 -11.13 -1.29 -31.68
N ASP A 402 -10.92 -2.48 -32.27
CA ASP A 402 -11.81 -3.04 -33.31
C ASP A 402 -13.25 -3.24 -32.80
N LEU A 403 -13.43 -3.49 -31.49
CA LEU A 403 -14.74 -3.63 -30.86
C LEU A 403 -15.45 -2.29 -30.58
N GLY A 404 -14.77 -1.15 -30.79
CA GLY A 404 -15.32 0.20 -30.69
C GLY A 404 -14.79 1.04 -29.52
N ALA A 405 -13.85 0.53 -28.72
CA ALA A 405 -13.33 1.26 -27.54
C ALA A 405 -12.58 2.55 -27.88
N SER A 406 -12.21 2.77 -29.15
CA SER A 406 -11.54 3.99 -29.60
C SER A 406 -12.43 5.24 -29.55
N ALA A 407 -13.75 5.09 -29.41
CA ALA A 407 -14.63 6.22 -29.12
C ALA A 407 -14.43 6.79 -27.70
N LYS A 408 -13.79 6.03 -26.79
CA LYS A 408 -13.44 6.45 -25.41
C LYS A 408 -14.62 6.99 -24.60
N THR A 409 -15.83 6.54 -24.92
CA THR A 409 -17.04 6.81 -24.13
C THR A 409 -17.37 5.62 -23.24
N SER A 410 -17.96 5.86 -22.08
CA SER A 410 -18.39 4.81 -21.16
C SER A 410 -19.26 3.74 -21.85
N GLN A 411 -20.16 4.15 -22.76
CA GLN A 411 -21.01 3.23 -23.51
C GLN A 411 -20.23 2.37 -24.52
N SER A 412 -19.28 2.97 -25.25
CA SER A 412 -18.44 2.24 -26.20
C SER A 412 -17.51 1.23 -25.50
N GLU A 413 -16.93 1.63 -24.37
CA GLU A 413 -16.06 0.79 -23.55
C GLU A 413 -16.84 -0.37 -22.91
N ALA A 414 -18.03 -0.11 -22.35
CA ALA A 414 -18.89 -1.16 -21.80
C ALA A 414 -19.33 -2.16 -22.89
N SER A 415 -19.68 -1.68 -24.09
CA SER A 415 -20.03 -2.53 -25.23
C SER A 415 -18.84 -3.38 -25.68
N ALA A 416 -17.65 -2.79 -25.78
CA ALA A 416 -16.41 -3.49 -26.12
C ALA A 416 -16.05 -4.55 -25.06
N ALA A 417 -16.14 -4.23 -23.77
CA ALA A 417 -15.91 -5.18 -22.68
C ALA A 417 -16.90 -6.35 -22.71
N ASN A 418 -18.19 -6.08 -22.97
CA ASN A 418 -19.18 -7.14 -23.10
C ASN A 418 -18.82 -8.10 -24.24
N LYS A 419 -18.44 -7.58 -25.42
CA LYS A 419 -18.02 -8.39 -26.55
C LYS A 419 -16.71 -9.16 -26.28
N TYR A 420 -15.75 -8.53 -25.61
CA TYR A 420 -14.48 -9.15 -25.22
C TYR A 420 -14.70 -10.43 -24.40
N SER A 421 -15.64 -10.40 -23.45
CA SER A 421 -16.01 -11.55 -22.62
C SER A 421 -16.91 -12.61 -23.31
N GLY A 422 -17.32 -12.37 -24.55
CA GLY A 422 -18.28 -13.25 -25.26
C GLY A 422 -19.75 -12.99 -24.92
N GLY A 423 -20.11 -11.80 -24.41
CA GLY A 423 -21.49 -11.35 -24.21
C GLY A 423 -22.01 -11.42 -22.78
N TYR A 424 -21.14 -11.49 -21.77
CA TYR A 424 -21.54 -11.54 -20.36
C TYR A 424 -21.70 -10.13 -19.77
N SER A 425 -22.93 -9.66 -19.62
CA SER A 425 -23.23 -8.28 -19.21
C SER A 425 -22.64 -7.86 -17.85
N LEU A 426 -22.55 -8.79 -16.88
CA LEU A 426 -21.95 -8.53 -15.57
C LEU A 426 -20.43 -8.27 -15.65
N TYR A 427 -19.74 -8.82 -16.64
CA TYR A 427 -18.33 -8.56 -16.87
C TYR A 427 -18.07 -7.10 -17.21
N ALA A 428 -18.89 -6.53 -18.12
CA ALA A 428 -18.74 -5.15 -18.54
C ALA A 428 -18.87 -4.19 -17.34
N GLY A 429 -19.87 -4.39 -16.47
CA GLY A 429 -20.01 -3.59 -15.24
C GLY A 429 -18.76 -3.62 -14.36
N GLN A 430 -18.21 -4.81 -14.10
CA GLN A 430 -17.00 -4.98 -13.28
C GLN A 430 -15.77 -4.30 -13.90
N VAL A 431 -15.62 -4.37 -15.22
CA VAL A 431 -14.54 -3.69 -15.94
C VAL A 431 -14.70 -2.18 -15.85
N MET A 432 -15.91 -1.64 -16.05
CA MET A 432 -16.14 -0.21 -15.97
C MET A 432 -15.88 0.33 -14.55
N GLU A 433 -16.26 -0.41 -13.51
CA GLU A 433 -15.94 -0.04 -12.12
C GLU A 433 -14.41 -0.06 -11.85
N ARG A 434 -13.69 -1.06 -12.37
CA ARG A 434 -12.21 -1.09 -12.30
C ARG A 434 -11.58 0.07 -13.06
N ALA A 435 -12.08 0.36 -14.26
CA ALA A 435 -11.59 1.44 -15.10
C ALA A 435 -11.82 2.81 -14.45
N ALA A 436 -12.90 2.98 -13.68
CA ALA A 436 -13.12 4.18 -12.87
C ALA A 436 -12.08 4.29 -11.74
N CYS A 437 -11.84 3.21 -10.98
CA CYS A 437 -10.81 3.19 -9.93
C CYS A 437 -9.40 3.46 -10.48
N ILE A 438 -9.06 2.89 -11.63
CA ILE A 438 -7.76 3.10 -12.27
C ILE A 438 -7.65 4.52 -12.81
N GLN A 439 -8.74 5.08 -13.36
CA GLN A 439 -8.76 6.46 -13.81
C GLN A 439 -8.58 7.43 -12.64
N ASP A 440 -9.27 7.20 -11.53
CA ASP A 440 -9.11 7.98 -10.29
C ASP A 440 -7.65 7.96 -9.81
N PHE A 441 -6.98 6.81 -9.89
CA PHE A 441 -5.55 6.73 -9.60
C PHE A 441 -4.68 7.47 -10.62
N ILE A 442 -4.98 7.41 -11.92
CA ILE A 442 -4.24 8.18 -12.92
C ILE A 442 -4.37 9.68 -12.65
N ASP A 443 -5.56 10.13 -12.23
CA ASP A 443 -5.88 11.54 -12.06
C ASP A 443 -5.36 12.08 -10.72
N THR A 444 -5.42 11.28 -9.65
CA THR A 444 -5.09 11.73 -8.28
C THR A 444 -3.77 11.17 -7.74
N SER A 445 -3.22 10.14 -8.39
CA SER A 445 -2.09 9.33 -7.86
C SER A 445 -2.37 8.72 -6.48
N SER A 446 -3.65 8.55 -6.14
CA SER A 446 -4.12 7.92 -4.92
C SER A 446 -5.22 6.93 -5.25
N MET A 447 -5.41 5.92 -4.40
CA MET A 447 -6.47 4.92 -4.62
C MET A 447 -7.08 4.55 -3.28
N SER A 448 -8.40 4.69 -3.17
CA SER A 448 -9.13 4.24 -1.97
C SER A 448 -8.92 2.74 -1.73
N SER A 449 -8.95 2.30 -0.47
CA SER A 449 -8.87 0.87 -0.11
C SER A 449 -9.93 0.03 -0.84
N ARG A 450 -11.14 0.58 -1.03
CA ARG A 450 -12.19 -0.04 -1.87
C ARG A 450 -11.71 -0.29 -3.29
N CYS A 451 -11.03 0.68 -3.91
CA CYS A 451 -10.47 0.54 -5.25
C CYS A 451 -9.28 -0.42 -5.28
N GLN A 452 -8.38 -0.39 -4.28
CA GLN A 452 -7.24 -1.31 -4.17
C GLN A 452 -7.70 -2.77 -4.11
N LYS A 453 -8.67 -3.11 -3.25
CA LYS A 453 -9.31 -4.44 -3.21
C LYS A 453 -9.94 -4.79 -4.55
N ARG A 454 -10.63 -3.83 -5.17
CA ARG A 454 -11.32 -4.05 -6.44
C ARG A 454 -10.34 -4.38 -7.55
N ILE A 455 -9.18 -3.76 -7.64
CA ILE A 455 -8.18 -4.05 -8.68
C ILE A 455 -7.18 -5.16 -8.29
N GLY A 456 -7.28 -5.68 -7.07
CA GLY A 456 -6.50 -6.81 -6.55
C GLY A 456 -5.09 -6.42 -6.12
N LEU A 457 -4.91 -5.26 -5.47
CA LEU A 457 -3.65 -4.82 -4.87
C LEU A 457 -3.56 -5.05 -3.35
N GLU A 458 -4.71 -5.17 -2.69
CA GLU A 458 -4.89 -5.78 -1.37
C GLU A 458 -5.50 -7.17 -1.58
#